data_AF-A0A7G9XS19-F1
#
_entry.id   AF-A0A7G9XS19-F1
#
_cell.length_a   1.000
_cell.length_b   1.000
_cell.length_c   1.000
_cell.angle_alpha   90.00
_cell.angle_beta   90.00
_cell.angle_gamma   90.00
#
_symmetry.space_group_name_H-M   'P 1'
#
loop_
_entity.id
_entity.type
_entity.pdbx_description
1 polymer ?
#
loop_
_entity_poly.entity_id
_entity_poly.type
_entity_poly.pdbx_seq_one_letter_code
_entity_poly.pdbx_strand_id
1 'polypeptide(L)'
;MLLNPPYSFRGGSGVAIELAGTRLSVSPAAAFVWRVIEELPNLSGIAAILPEGVLHNIRDRPVWAAIEREFAVSARVSLGARSFRGAVVNAVLVTIDRTDSLVKAGRSAHLGRAPLGVCNCVEIVRGRVPVRVADQGGDTPFIHSTDLAGAVVLGKTGGNRALATPGHLVLFPRVGPRSAGRTRMVDGPVVLSDCVMALRLRDRNSAIRMLEWLRASSDALDSEYHGTGARHITVEAVGTLLRAAGWNAKHVRASTAISACDCAP
;
A
#
# COMPACT_ATOMS: atom_id res chain seq x y z
N MET A 1 6.18 28.05 -8.14
CA MET A 1 5.36 28.05 -9.38
C MET A 1 4.12 27.19 -9.18
N LEU A 2 2.96 27.52 -9.78
CA LEU A 2 1.73 26.72 -9.67
C LEU A 2 1.42 26.03 -11.00
N LEU A 3 1.14 24.73 -10.96
CA LEU A 3 0.81 23.89 -12.11
C LEU A 3 -0.55 23.22 -11.95
N ASN A 4 -1.27 23.08 -13.06
CA ASN A 4 -2.43 22.20 -13.17
C ASN A 4 -2.29 21.35 -14.45
N PRO A 5 -1.42 20.32 -14.43
CA PRO A 5 -1.11 19.53 -15.60
C PRO A 5 -2.33 18.77 -16.15
N PRO A 6 -2.32 18.41 -17.44
CA PRO A 6 -3.40 17.62 -18.04
C PRO A 6 -3.50 16.24 -17.37
N TYR A 7 -4.72 15.85 -17.00
CA TYR A 7 -4.98 14.62 -16.24
C TYR A 7 -4.87 13.34 -17.09
N SER A 8 -5.30 13.39 -18.36
CA SER A 8 -5.26 12.25 -19.30
C SER A 8 -5.48 12.68 -20.75
N PHE A 9 -4.99 11.88 -21.72
CA PHE A 9 -5.46 11.91 -23.11
C PHE A 9 -6.59 10.89 -23.33
N ARG A 10 -7.44 11.10 -24.34
CA ARG A 10 -8.38 10.06 -24.81
C ARG A 10 -7.58 8.85 -25.28
N GLY A 11 -7.88 7.67 -24.75
CA GLY A 11 -7.25 6.40 -25.14
C GLY A 11 -6.19 5.84 -24.17
N GLY A 12 -5.89 6.51 -23.05
CA GLY A 12 -5.00 5.96 -22.01
C GLY A 12 -3.52 5.79 -22.43
N SER A 13 -3.17 6.29 -23.62
CA SER A 13 -1.81 6.30 -24.13
C SER A 13 -0.90 7.13 -23.22
N GLY A 14 0.26 6.57 -22.88
CA GLY A 14 1.30 7.28 -22.14
C GLY A 14 2.06 8.26 -23.04
N VAL A 15 2.72 9.23 -22.42
CA VAL A 15 3.61 10.19 -23.08
C VAL A 15 5.03 9.66 -22.99
N ALA A 16 5.73 9.63 -24.12
CA ALA A 16 7.15 9.28 -24.14
C ALA A 16 7.98 10.44 -23.56
N ILE A 17 8.87 10.09 -22.63
CA ILE A 17 9.91 10.98 -22.09
C ILE A 17 11.26 10.29 -22.18
N GLU A 18 12.34 11.06 -22.06
CA GLU A 18 13.69 10.55 -21.88
C GLU A 18 14.14 10.81 -20.45
N LEU A 19 14.58 9.75 -19.75
CA LEU A 19 15.08 9.85 -18.38
C LEU A 19 16.41 9.10 -18.31
N ALA A 20 17.50 9.84 -18.07
CA ALA A 20 18.87 9.28 -18.03
C ALA A 20 19.18 8.38 -19.24
N GLY A 21 18.85 8.85 -20.46
CA GLY A 21 19.06 8.11 -21.71
C GLY A 21 18.10 6.94 -21.95
N THR A 22 17.12 6.71 -21.07
CA THR A 22 16.10 5.67 -21.23
C THR A 22 14.77 6.28 -21.65
N ARG A 23 14.18 5.76 -22.73
CA ARG A 23 12.85 6.20 -23.17
C ARG A 23 11.75 5.50 -22.38
N LEU A 24 10.95 6.26 -21.65
CA LEU A 24 9.85 5.77 -20.80
C LEU A 24 8.51 6.26 -21.33
N SER A 25 7.46 5.46 -21.17
CA SER A 25 6.07 5.88 -21.39
C SER A 25 5.44 6.15 -20.04
N VAL A 26 5.00 7.37 -19.76
CA VAL A 26 4.47 7.81 -18.45
C VAL A 26 3.12 8.52 -18.58
N SER A 27 2.46 8.85 -17.47
CA SER A 27 1.23 9.64 -17.52
C SER A 27 1.49 11.07 -18.02
N PRO A 28 0.50 11.72 -18.67
CA PRO A 28 0.66 13.10 -19.13
C PRO A 28 1.02 14.07 -18.01
N ALA A 29 0.42 13.87 -16.82
CA ALA A 29 0.70 14.68 -15.65
C ALA A 29 2.15 14.51 -15.16
N ALA A 30 2.66 13.27 -15.08
CA ALA A 30 4.06 13.02 -14.71
C ALA A 30 5.04 13.59 -15.76
N ALA A 31 4.76 13.39 -17.05
CA ALA A 31 5.58 13.94 -18.13
C ALA A 31 5.64 15.47 -18.09
N PHE A 32 4.52 16.13 -17.81
CA PHE A 32 4.46 17.59 -17.74
C PHE A 32 5.32 18.12 -16.58
N VAL A 33 5.17 17.53 -15.39
CA VAL A 33 5.98 17.92 -14.22
C VAL A 33 7.47 17.71 -14.49
N TRP A 34 7.83 16.57 -15.09
CA TRP A 34 9.21 16.28 -15.45
C TRP A 34 9.80 17.33 -16.41
N ARG A 35 9.12 17.62 -17.52
CA ARG A 35 9.59 18.61 -18.51
C ARG A 35 9.78 19.99 -17.92
N VAL A 36 8.87 20.41 -17.07
CA VAL A 36 8.98 21.69 -16.36
C VAL A 36 10.25 21.74 -15.50
N ILE A 37 10.55 20.68 -14.76
CA ILE A 37 11.75 20.61 -13.91
C ILE A 37 13.01 20.63 -14.78
N GLU A 38 13.00 19.92 -15.89
CA GLU A 38 14.12 19.83 -16.84
C GLU A 38 14.39 21.17 -17.55
N GLU A 39 13.34 21.86 -18.00
CA GLU A 39 13.44 23.13 -18.74
C GLU A 39 13.75 24.32 -17.82
N LEU A 40 13.48 24.21 -16.52
CA LEU A 40 13.64 25.31 -15.55
C LEU A 40 14.59 24.92 -14.40
N PRO A 41 15.90 24.83 -14.67
CA PRO A 41 16.90 24.31 -13.73
C PRO A 41 17.12 25.19 -12.49
N ASN A 42 16.54 26.40 -12.43
CA ASN A 42 16.62 27.33 -11.28
C ASN A 42 15.31 27.40 -10.47
N LEU A 43 14.35 26.49 -10.68
CA LEU A 43 13.13 26.43 -9.89
C LEU A 43 13.42 26.12 -8.41
N SER A 44 12.98 26.99 -7.51
CA SER A 44 13.04 26.79 -6.05
C SER A 44 11.88 25.94 -5.52
N GLY A 45 10.73 25.93 -6.21
CA GLY A 45 9.60 25.10 -5.82
C GLY A 45 8.41 25.12 -6.79
N ILE A 46 7.67 24.01 -6.82
CA ILE A 46 6.49 23.78 -7.65
C ILE A 46 5.34 23.34 -6.73
N ALA A 47 4.19 23.96 -6.86
CA ALA A 47 2.92 23.43 -6.39
C ALA A 47 2.16 22.90 -7.61
N ALA A 48 1.78 21.63 -7.63
CA ALA A 48 1.10 21.01 -8.76
C ALA A 48 -0.19 20.34 -8.29
N ILE A 49 -1.29 20.62 -8.98
CA ILE A 49 -2.55 19.89 -8.80
C ILE A 49 -2.50 18.69 -9.74
N LEU A 50 -2.37 17.49 -9.18
CA LEU A 50 -2.21 16.25 -9.94
C LEU A 50 -3.37 15.30 -9.66
N PRO A 51 -3.74 14.41 -10.60
CA PRO A 51 -4.54 13.25 -10.26
C PRO A 51 -3.83 12.42 -9.19
N GLU A 52 -4.54 12.02 -8.13
CA GLU A 52 -3.96 11.29 -6.98
C GLU A 52 -3.20 10.02 -7.42
N GLY A 53 -3.70 9.33 -8.45
CA GLY A 53 -3.08 8.11 -8.97
C GLY A 53 -1.68 8.30 -9.54
N VAL A 54 -1.26 9.52 -9.90
CA VAL A 54 0.03 9.79 -10.54
C VAL A 54 1.21 9.53 -9.59
N LEU A 55 1.04 9.77 -8.28
CA LEU A 55 2.10 9.56 -7.28
C LEU A 55 2.35 8.07 -6.99
N HIS A 56 1.38 7.21 -7.30
CA HIS A 56 1.40 5.79 -6.93
C HIS A 56 1.36 4.85 -8.14
N ASN A 57 1.29 5.39 -9.34
CA ASN A 57 1.29 4.61 -10.57
C ASN A 57 2.68 4.00 -10.80
N ILE A 58 2.74 2.66 -10.91
CA ILE A 58 3.97 1.91 -11.19
C ILE A 58 4.71 2.49 -12.41
N ARG A 59 3.95 2.90 -13.43
CA ARG A 59 4.50 3.46 -14.67
C ARG A 59 5.24 4.79 -14.47
N ASP A 60 4.80 5.59 -13.50
CA ASP A 60 5.33 6.94 -13.27
C ASP A 60 6.45 6.92 -12.21
N ARG A 61 6.65 5.78 -11.53
CA ARG A 61 7.62 5.60 -10.45
C ARG A 61 9.06 6.02 -10.80
N PRO A 62 9.62 5.68 -11.99
CA PRO A 62 10.98 6.09 -12.32
C PRO A 62 11.15 7.62 -12.36
N VAL A 63 10.12 8.34 -12.81
CA VAL A 63 10.12 9.81 -12.88
C VAL A 63 10.10 10.41 -11.48
N TRP A 64 9.18 9.95 -10.63
CA TRP A 64 9.11 10.44 -9.25
C TRP A 64 10.38 10.12 -8.47
N ALA A 65 10.96 8.94 -8.66
CA ALA A 65 12.25 8.58 -8.07
C ALA A 65 13.42 9.43 -8.59
N ALA A 66 13.32 10.04 -9.77
CA ALA A 66 14.30 11.00 -10.25
C ALA A 66 14.08 12.37 -9.62
N ILE A 67 12.83 12.84 -9.56
CA ILE A 67 12.47 14.11 -8.91
C ILE A 67 12.86 14.09 -7.43
N GLU A 68 12.56 13.02 -6.71
CA GLU A 68 12.85 12.87 -5.28
C GLU A 68 14.34 12.81 -4.93
N ARG A 69 15.24 12.66 -5.93
CA ARG A 69 16.69 12.77 -5.69
C ARG A 69 17.15 14.21 -5.49
N GLU A 70 16.44 15.17 -6.06
CA GLU A 70 16.84 16.58 -6.11
C GLU A 70 15.83 17.51 -5.41
N PHE A 71 14.61 17.01 -5.18
CA PHE A 71 13.49 17.78 -4.63
C PHE A 71 12.79 17.03 -3.50
N ALA A 72 12.29 17.77 -2.52
CA ALA A 72 11.38 17.26 -1.50
C ALA A 72 9.95 17.28 -2.06
N VAL A 73 9.35 16.11 -2.24
CA VAL A 73 7.98 15.96 -2.72
C VAL A 73 7.04 15.71 -1.54
N SER A 74 5.96 16.48 -1.45
CA SER A 74 4.94 16.30 -0.40
C SER A 74 3.52 16.52 -0.93
N ALA A 75 2.65 15.55 -0.70
CA ALA A 75 1.21 15.70 -0.91
C ALA A 75 0.61 16.49 0.27
N ARG A 76 0.06 17.67 0.00
CA ARG A 76 -0.41 18.60 1.04
C ARG A 76 -1.91 18.54 1.27
N VAL A 77 -2.69 18.40 0.21
CA VAL A 77 -4.17 18.47 0.27
C VAL A 77 -4.78 17.50 -0.73
N SER A 78 -5.64 16.59 -0.27
CA SER A 78 -6.52 15.83 -1.18
C SER A 78 -7.71 16.70 -1.57
N LEU A 79 -7.90 16.89 -2.86
CA LEU A 79 -9.06 17.52 -3.45
C LEU A 79 -10.00 16.38 -3.88
N GLY A 80 -11.16 16.27 -3.23
CA GLY A 80 -12.10 15.18 -3.46
C GLY A 80 -12.54 15.05 -4.93
N ALA A 81 -13.11 13.90 -5.29
CA ALA A 81 -13.63 13.68 -6.64
C ALA A 81 -14.58 14.80 -7.09
N ARG A 82 -14.53 15.17 -8.38
CA ARG A 82 -15.33 16.27 -8.98
C ARG A 82 -14.96 17.68 -8.51
N SER A 83 -13.81 17.87 -7.87
CA SER A 83 -13.26 19.21 -7.62
C SER A 83 -13.02 20.01 -8.91
N PHE A 84 -12.86 19.33 -10.06
CA PHE A 84 -12.69 19.97 -11.37
C PHE A 84 -13.80 19.52 -12.34
N ARG A 85 -14.37 20.49 -13.07
CA ARG A 85 -15.44 20.26 -14.06
C ARG A 85 -14.95 19.27 -15.13
N GLY A 86 -15.62 18.13 -15.26
CA GLY A 86 -15.30 17.09 -16.24
C GLY A 86 -14.27 16.04 -15.79
N ALA A 87 -13.73 16.14 -14.56
CA ALA A 87 -12.85 15.14 -13.98
C ALA A 87 -13.57 14.36 -12.86
N VAL A 88 -13.60 13.03 -12.97
CA VAL A 88 -14.18 12.15 -11.94
C VAL A 88 -13.11 11.67 -10.94
N VAL A 89 -11.84 11.95 -11.22
CA VAL A 89 -10.71 11.50 -10.40
C VAL A 89 -10.45 12.44 -9.23
N ASN A 90 -10.00 11.89 -8.10
CA ASN A 90 -9.45 12.70 -7.02
C ASN A 90 -8.20 13.42 -7.50
N ALA A 91 -8.05 14.66 -7.07
CA ALA A 91 -6.85 15.44 -7.28
C ALA A 91 -6.10 15.62 -5.97
N VAL A 92 -4.83 15.96 -6.04
CA VAL A 92 -3.98 16.23 -4.89
C VAL A 92 -3.12 17.44 -5.20
N LEU A 93 -3.02 18.35 -4.25
CA LEU A 93 -2.01 19.41 -4.30
C LEU A 93 -0.69 18.84 -3.80
N VAL A 94 0.29 18.80 -4.68
CA VAL A 94 1.65 18.33 -4.42
C VAL A 94 2.59 19.53 -4.42
N THR A 95 3.44 19.65 -3.40
CA THR A 95 4.55 20.60 -3.38
C THR A 95 5.86 19.85 -3.63
N ILE A 96 6.67 20.37 -4.56
CA ILE A 96 7.98 19.87 -4.97
C ILE A 96 8.96 21.02 -4.75
N ASP A 97 9.67 20.98 -3.63
CA ASP A 97 10.56 22.07 -3.22
C ASP A 97 12.02 21.64 -3.44
N ARG A 98 12.86 22.53 -3.97
CA ARG A 98 14.29 22.23 -4.13
C ARG A 98 14.87 22.09 -2.75
N THR A 99 15.53 20.97 -2.49
CA THR A 99 16.25 20.81 -1.23
C THR A 99 17.53 21.63 -1.31
N ASP A 100 17.61 22.73 -0.57
CA ASP A 100 18.90 23.19 -0.09
C ASP A 100 19.48 22.03 0.73
N SER A 101 20.66 21.58 0.34
CA SER A 101 21.28 20.34 0.82
C SER A 101 21.06 20.09 2.32
N LEU A 102 20.59 18.87 2.62
CA LEU A 102 20.37 18.27 3.93
C LEU A 102 19.11 18.77 4.68
N VAL A 103 18.00 18.05 4.52
CA VAL A 103 17.30 17.31 5.59
C VAL A 103 16.28 16.41 4.88
N LYS A 104 16.56 15.09 4.86
CA LYS A 104 15.54 14.08 4.58
C LYS A 104 14.51 14.17 5.70
N ALA A 105 13.35 14.77 5.44
CA ALA A 105 12.19 14.66 6.30
C ALA A 105 11.59 13.25 6.22
N GLY A 106 12.33 12.28 6.75
CA GLY A 106 11.73 11.03 7.18
C GLY A 106 10.82 11.35 8.35
N ARG A 107 9.50 11.34 8.14
CA ARG A 107 8.54 11.23 9.24
C ARG A 107 8.72 9.85 9.85
N SER A 108 9.71 9.71 10.71
CA SER A 108 9.86 8.59 11.62
C SER A 108 8.81 8.79 12.71
N ALA A 109 7.64 8.16 12.54
CA ALA A 109 6.83 7.86 13.70
C ALA A 109 7.71 7.00 14.62
N HIS A 110 7.93 7.45 15.86
CA HIS A 110 8.53 6.64 16.91
C HIS A 110 7.60 5.44 17.20
N LEU A 111 7.66 4.43 16.35
CA LEU A 111 7.07 3.13 16.58
C LEU A 111 8.07 2.36 17.45
N GLY A 112 7.64 1.95 18.63
CA GLY A 112 8.49 1.30 19.63
C GLY A 112 9.35 0.21 19.01
N ARG A 113 10.66 0.29 19.25
CA ARG A 113 11.62 -0.73 18.85
C ARG A 113 11.18 -2.07 19.44
N ALA A 114 11.00 -3.08 18.59
CA ALA A 114 10.76 -4.44 19.08
C ALA A 114 11.92 -4.87 20.01
N PRO A 115 11.64 -5.62 21.10
CA PRO A 115 12.67 -6.04 22.04
C PRO A 115 13.79 -6.83 21.36
N LEU A 116 15.05 -6.50 21.71
CA LEU A 116 16.22 -7.28 21.32
C LEU A 116 16.08 -8.72 21.86
N GLY A 117 16.27 -9.73 21.01
CA GLY A 117 16.27 -11.15 21.37
C GLY A 117 15.01 -11.95 21.02
N VAL A 118 13.96 -11.34 20.48
CA VAL A 118 12.78 -12.05 19.97
C VAL A 118 12.73 -11.95 18.45
N CYS A 119 12.64 -13.10 17.78
CA CYS A 119 12.55 -13.13 16.33
C CYS A 119 11.23 -12.50 15.83
N ASN A 120 11.34 -11.45 15.00
CA ASN A 120 10.21 -10.66 14.51
C ASN A 120 9.90 -10.91 13.03
N CYS A 121 10.04 -12.16 12.56
CA CYS A 121 9.66 -12.52 11.20
C CYS A 121 8.15 -12.47 11.00
N VAL A 122 7.73 -11.86 9.90
CA VAL A 122 6.32 -11.82 9.47
C VAL A 122 6.23 -12.05 7.97
N GLU A 123 5.32 -12.92 7.58
CA GLU A 123 4.98 -13.14 6.18
C GLU A 123 3.74 -12.31 5.82
N ILE A 124 3.86 -11.44 4.84
CA ILE A 124 2.73 -10.71 4.25
C ILE A 124 2.12 -11.62 3.19
N VAL A 125 0.83 -11.88 3.32
CA VAL A 125 0.05 -12.69 2.38
C VAL A 125 -1.10 -11.84 1.86
N ARG A 126 -1.14 -11.64 0.55
CA ARG A 126 -2.32 -11.09 -0.12
C ARG A 126 -3.25 -12.23 -0.49
N GLY A 127 -4.52 -12.15 -0.09
CA GLY A 127 -5.52 -13.10 -0.58
C GLY A 127 -5.65 -13.05 -2.10
N ARG A 128 -6.15 -14.14 -2.69
CA ARG A 128 -6.14 -14.32 -4.16
C ARG A 128 -7.44 -14.84 -4.73
N VAL A 129 -8.43 -15.12 -3.89
CA VAL A 129 -9.69 -15.74 -4.31
C VAL A 129 -10.75 -14.66 -4.49
N PRO A 130 -11.26 -14.43 -5.71
CA PRO A 130 -12.38 -13.51 -5.90
C PRO A 130 -13.64 -14.07 -5.23
N VAL A 131 -14.50 -13.20 -4.68
CA VAL A 131 -15.73 -13.60 -3.95
C VAL A 131 -16.63 -14.51 -4.80
N ARG A 132 -16.74 -14.26 -6.10
CA ARG A 132 -17.53 -15.07 -7.04
C ARG A 132 -17.04 -16.52 -7.22
N VAL A 133 -15.82 -16.84 -6.75
CA VAL A 133 -15.20 -18.17 -6.83
C VAL A 133 -15.20 -18.88 -5.46
N ALA A 134 -15.69 -18.21 -4.42
CA ALA A 134 -15.61 -18.67 -3.04
C ALA A 134 -16.57 -19.82 -2.70
N ASP A 135 -17.61 -20.02 -3.51
CA ASP A 135 -18.72 -20.93 -3.21
C ASP A 135 -18.61 -22.22 -4.03
N GLN A 136 -17.59 -23.04 -3.70
CA GLN A 136 -17.28 -24.30 -4.40
C GLN A 136 -17.50 -25.52 -3.49
N GLY A 137 -18.28 -25.39 -2.41
CA GLY A 137 -18.67 -26.52 -1.56
C GLY A 137 -17.54 -27.14 -0.72
N GLY A 138 -16.44 -26.41 -0.47
CA GLY A 138 -15.34 -26.88 0.39
C GLY A 138 -15.62 -26.77 1.90
N ASP A 139 -14.79 -27.45 2.70
CA ASP A 139 -14.86 -27.46 4.17
C ASP A 139 -14.03 -26.33 4.83
N THR A 140 -13.23 -25.62 4.05
CA THR A 140 -12.28 -24.65 4.58
C THR A 140 -12.91 -23.25 4.65
N PRO A 141 -12.74 -22.50 5.76
CA PRO A 141 -13.28 -21.16 5.89
C PRO A 141 -12.76 -20.20 4.82
N PHE A 142 -13.66 -19.56 4.08
CA PHE A 142 -13.37 -18.47 3.17
C PHE A 142 -13.63 -17.13 3.86
N ILE A 143 -12.64 -16.25 3.89
CA ILE A 143 -12.71 -14.95 4.57
C ILE A 143 -12.69 -13.81 3.55
N HIS A 144 -13.74 -13.00 3.57
CA HIS A 144 -13.85 -11.73 2.87
C HIS A 144 -13.68 -10.54 3.83
N SER A 145 -13.42 -9.36 3.27
CA SER A 145 -13.23 -8.12 4.04
C SER A 145 -14.45 -7.73 4.89
N THR A 146 -15.66 -8.11 4.47
CA THR A 146 -16.91 -7.89 5.23
C THR A 146 -16.98 -8.74 6.49
N ASP A 147 -16.39 -9.93 6.48
CA ASP A 147 -16.41 -10.85 7.63
C ASP A 147 -15.56 -10.30 8.78
N LEU A 148 -14.63 -9.38 8.49
CA LEU A 148 -13.78 -8.72 9.47
C LEU A 148 -14.51 -7.64 10.29
N ALA A 149 -15.72 -7.23 9.89
CA ALA A 149 -16.50 -6.21 10.58
C ALA A 149 -17.31 -6.73 11.77
N GLY A 150 -17.47 -8.06 11.92
CA GLY A 150 -18.31 -8.68 12.94
C GLY A 150 -17.56 -9.15 14.20
N ALA A 151 -18.33 -9.48 15.24
CA ALA A 151 -17.82 -10.02 16.50
C ALA A 151 -17.82 -11.56 16.57
N VAL A 152 -18.56 -12.28 15.71
CA VAL A 152 -18.95 -13.66 16.05
C VAL A 152 -18.70 -14.76 15.00
N VAL A 153 -18.49 -14.52 13.70
CA VAL A 153 -18.09 -15.63 12.80
C VAL A 153 -17.16 -15.15 11.69
N LEU A 154 -15.95 -15.71 11.63
CA LEU A 154 -14.99 -15.46 10.56
C LEU A 154 -15.12 -16.50 9.47
N GLY A 155 -15.69 -16.06 8.35
CA GLY A 155 -15.69 -16.78 7.09
C GLY A 155 -16.89 -17.72 6.91
N LYS A 156 -17.23 -17.94 5.64
CA LYS A 156 -18.21 -18.94 5.21
C LYS A 156 -17.46 -20.23 4.90
N THR A 157 -17.97 -21.39 5.32
CA THR A 157 -17.49 -22.67 4.79
C THR A 157 -17.79 -22.74 3.30
N GLY A 158 -16.83 -23.17 2.49
CA GLY A 158 -16.98 -23.22 1.03
C GLY A 158 -15.66 -23.12 0.25
N GLY A 159 -14.56 -22.76 0.92
CA GLY A 159 -13.26 -22.57 0.29
C GLY A 159 -12.55 -23.88 -0.05
N ASN A 160 -11.83 -23.89 -1.18
CA ASN A 160 -10.97 -25.00 -1.57
C ASN A 160 -9.70 -25.03 -0.70
N ARG A 161 -9.47 -26.15 0.02
CA ARG A 161 -8.33 -26.35 0.92
C ARG A 161 -6.96 -26.16 0.24
N ALA A 162 -6.83 -26.43 -1.05
CA ALA A 162 -5.59 -26.19 -1.80
C ALA A 162 -5.24 -24.69 -1.94
N LEU A 163 -6.21 -23.80 -1.70
CA LEU A 163 -6.06 -22.35 -1.71
C LEU A 163 -5.91 -21.78 -0.30
N ALA A 164 -5.92 -22.63 0.73
CA ALA A 164 -5.91 -22.21 2.11
C ALA A 164 -4.51 -21.79 2.55
N THR A 165 -4.43 -20.66 3.24
CA THR A 165 -3.22 -20.19 3.91
C THR A 165 -3.22 -20.72 5.33
N PRO A 166 -2.29 -21.62 5.71
CA PRO A 166 -2.17 -22.11 7.08
C PRO A 166 -1.43 -21.11 7.97
N GLY A 167 -1.59 -21.25 9.29
CA GLY A 167 -0.76 -20.59 10.30
C GLY A 167 -1.54 -19.72 11.27
N HIS A 168 -0.80 -18.90 12.02
CA HIS A 168 -1.34 -17.85 12.90
C HIS A 168 -1.41 -16.55 12.10
N LEU A 169 -2.62 -16.09 11.80
CA LEU A 169 -2.86 -15.00 10.85
C LEU A 169 -3.48 -13.80 11.54
N VAL A 170 -2.94 -12.62 11.29
CA VAL A 170 -3.60 -11.34 11.60
C VAL A 170 -4.13 -10.74 10.31
N LEU A 171 -5.45 -10.68 10.19
CA LEU A 171 -6.19 -10.29 9.00
C LEU A 171 -6.66 -8.84 9.09
N PHE A 172 -6.66 -8.14 7.95
CA PHE A 172 -7.27 -6.83 7.80
C PHE A 172 -7.74 -6.59 6.36
N PRO A 173 -8.71 -5.69 6.12
CA PRO A 173 -9.20 -5.40 4.78
C PRO A 173 -8.08 -4.83 3.92
N ARG A 174 -7.82 -5.38 2.73
CA ARG A 174 -6.91 -4.74 1.76
C ARG A 174 -7.57 -3.52 1.12
N VAL A 175 -8.89 -3.56 0.95
CA VAL A 175 -9.69 -2.57 0.21
C VAL A 175 -10.82 -2.03 1.08
N GLY A 176 -11.25 -0.81 0.79
CA GLY A 176 -12.32 -0.11 1.48
C GLY A 176 -11.88 0.54 2.80
N PRO A 177 -12.81 1.17 3.52
CA PRO A 177 -12.52 1.81 4.79
C PRO A 177 -12.15 0.76 5.85
N ARG A 178 -11.01 1.00 6.50
CA ARG A 178 -10.68 0.34 7.76
C ARG A 178 -11.38 1.14 8.87
N SER A 179 -12.45 0.59 9.42
CA SER A 179 -12.92 1.06 10.73
C SER A 179 -12.02 0.46 11.80
N ALA A 180 -11.66 1.23 12.82
CA ALA A 180 -11.02 0.72 14.02
C ALA A 180 -11.84 -0.49 14.52
N GLY A 181 -11.24 -1.69 14.48
CA GLY A 181 -11.95 -2.93 14.75
C GLY A 181 -12.20 -3.86 13.58
N ARG A 182 -11.61 -3.66 12.39
CA ARG A 182 -11.60 -4.65 11.29
C ARG A 182 -10.32 -5.49 11.21
N THR A 183 -9.50 -5.50 12.26
CA THR A 183 -8.34 -6.39 12.37
C THR A 183 -8.68 -7.59 13.26
N ARG A 184 -8.39 -8.80 12.80
CA ARG A 184 -8.75 -10.07 13.47
C ARG A 184 -7.61 -11.07 13.44
N MET A 185 -7.49 -11.87 14.49
CA MET A 185 -6.58 -13.01 14.50
C MET A 185 -7.36 -14.28 14.16
N VAL A 186 -6.76 -15.15 13.35
CA VAL A 186 -7.30 -16.46 12.99
C VAL A 186 -6.20 -17.50 13.07
N ASP A 187 -6.53 -18.66 13.63
CA ASP A 187 -5.64 -19.81 13.72
C ASP A 187 -6.13 -20.90 12.74
N GLY A 188 -5.21 -21.45 11.95
CA GLY A 188 -5.48 -22.58 11.05
C GLY A 188 -5.64 -22.20 9.57
N PRO A 189 -5.93 -23.19 8.71
CA PRO A 189 -6.03 -22.98 7.27
C PRO A 189 -7.28 -22.18 6.91
N VAL A 190 -7.09 -21.05 6.22
CA VAL A 190 -8.20 -20.24 5.70
C VAL A 190 -7.96 -19.78 4.28
N VAL A 191 -9.02 -19.76 3.49
CA VAL A 191 -9.01 -19.21 2.12
C VAL A 191 -9.26 -17.72 2.20
N LEU A 192 -8.34 -16.92 1.65
CA LEU A 192 -8.43 -15.46 1.73
C LEU A 192 -8.92 -14.87 0.41
N SER A 193 -9.93 -14.02 0.51
CA SER A 193 -10.35 -13.19 -0.60
C SER A 193 -9.24 -12.24 -1.03
N ASP A 194 -9.18 -11.88 -2.31
CA ASP A 194 -8.32 -10.80 -2.80
C ASP A 194 -8.60 -9.42 -2.19
N CYS A 195 -9.69 -9.27 -1.43
CA CYS A 195 -9.99 -8.08 -0.62
C CYS A 195 -9.37 -8.11 0.79
N VAL A 196 -8.62 -9.15 1.17
CA VAL A 196 -8.04 -9.33 2.52
C VAL A 196 -6.51 -9.43 2.44
N MET A 197 -5.85 -8.80 3.40
CA MET A 197 -4.42 -8.99 3.68
C MET A 197 -4.28 -9.80 4.97
N ALA A 198 -3.28 -10.68 5.03
CA ALA A 198 -2.91 -11.41 6.22
C ALA A 198 -1.43 -11.20 6.55
N LEU A 199 -1.14 -11.06 7.84
CA LEU A 199 0.20 -11.18 8.39
C LEU A 199 0.29 -12.55 9.06
N ARG A 200 1.12 -13.42 8.50
CA ARG A 200 1.32 -14.77 8.99
C ARG A 200 2.56 -14.82 9.88
N LEU A 201 2.36 -15.32 11.10
CA LEU A 201 3.38 -15.45 12.13
C LEU A 201 3.63 -16.93 12.44
N ARG A 202 4.82 -17.20 13.00
CA ARG A 202 5.28 -18.56 13.33
C ARG A 202 4.58 -19.16 14.53
N ASP A 203 4.23 -18.31 15.48
CA ASP A 203 3.61 -18.69 16.73
C ASP A 203 2.50 -17.71 17.10
N ARG A 204 1.61 -18.19 17.96
CA ARG A 204 0.44 -17.45 18.41
C ARG A 204 0.78 -16.20 19.22
N ASN A 205 1.85 -16.21 20.01
CA ASN A 205 2.24 -15.05 20.82
C ASN A 205 2.73 -13.90 19.93
N SER A 206 3.50 -14.22 18.88
CA SER A 206 3.90 -13.24 17.86
C SER A 206 2.69 -12.68 17.10
N ALA A 207 1.67 -13.50 16.83
CA ALA A 207 0.42 -13.04 16.23
C ALA A 207 -0.37 -12.08 17.15
N ILE A 208 -0.40 -12.35 18.46
CA ILE A 208 -1.02 -11.46 19.45
C ILE A 208 -0.29 -10.10 19.49
N ARG A 209 1.04 -10.11 19.58
CA ARG A 209 1.86 -8.87 19.54
C ARG A 209 1.62 -8.09 18.25
N MET A 210 1.52 -8.79 17.12
CA MET A 210 1.21 -8.16 15.83
C MET A 210 -0.19 -7.53 15.80
N LEU A 211 -1.18 -8.22 16.36
CA LEU A 211 -2.55 -7.70 16.46
C LEU A 211 -2.60 -6.42 17.32
N GLU A 212 -1.92 -6.42 18.45
CA GLU A 212 -1.80 -5.24 19.32
C GLU A 212 -1.09 -4.09 18.61
N TRP A 213 0.04 -4.37 17.95
CA TRP A 213 0.79 -3.38 17.18
C TRP A 213 -0.05 -2.77 16.04
N LEU A 214 -0.79 -3.59 15.28
CA LEU A 214 -1.67 -3.11 14.20
C LEU A 214 -2.81 -2.24 14.71
N ARG A 215 -3.33 -2.53 15.92
CA ARG A 215 -4.37 -1.73 16.56
C ARG A 215 -3.82 -0.38 17.05
N ALA A 216 -2.65 -0.41 17.69
CA ALA A 216 -1.96 0.80 18.16
C ALA A 216 -1.49 1.69 17.00
N SER A 217 -1.07 1.09 15.88
CA SER A 217 -0.58 1.77 14.67
C SER A 217 -1.69 1.98 13.63
N SER A 218 -2.95 2.10 14.08
CA SER A 218 -4.09 2.11 13.17
C SER A 218 -4.04 3.28 12.19
N ASP A 219 -3.78 4.49 12.68
CA ASP A 219 -3.67 5.70 11.86
C ASP A 219 -2.54 5.63 10.82
N ALA A 220 -1.37 5.10 11.22
CA ALA A 220 -0.22 4.95 10.33
C ALA A 220 -0.47 3.92 9.21
N LEU A 221 -1.25 2.89 9.48
CA LEU A 221 -1.66 1.93 8.45
C LEU A 221 -2.75 2.54 7.55
N ASP A 222 -3.69 3.29 8.12
CA ASP A 222 -4.81 3.91 7.39
C ASP A 222 -4.35 5.04 6.46
N SER A 223 -3.23 5.70 6.75
CA SER A 223 -2.62 6.69 5.86
C SER A 223 -2.06 6.08 4.57
N GLU A 224 -1.71 4.78 4.57
CA GLU A 224 -1.18 4.07 3.41
C GLU A 224 -2.26 3.51 2.45
N TYR A 225 -3.54 3.73 2.76
CA TYR A 225 -4.63 3.34 1.86
C TYR A 225 -4.86 4.43 0.80
N HIS A 226 -4.67 4.09 -0.46
CA HIS A 226 -4.78 5.04 -1.57
C HIS A 226 -5.70 4.55 -2.69
N GLY A 227 -6.07 5.43 -3.62
CA GLY A 227 -6.74 5.06 -4.87
C GLY A 227 -8.01 5.88 -5.16
N THR A 228 -8.27 6.10 -6.45
CA THR A 228 -9.35 6.94 -6.99
C THR A 228 -10.74 6.27 -6.98
N GLY A 229 -10.93 5.29 -6.11
CA GLY A 229 -12.15 4.48 -5.98
C GLY A 229 -12.25 3.89 -4.58
N ALA A 230 -12.38 2.57 -4.45
CA ALA A 230 -12.17 1.93 -3.15
C ALA A 230 -10.69 2.08 -2.75
N ARG A 231 -10.42 2.86 -1.70
CA ARG A 231 -9.06 2.99 -1.14
C ARG A 231 -8.51 1.59 -0.83
N HIS A 232 -7.22 1.39 -1.08
CA HIS A 232 -6.59 0.10 -0.87
C HIS A 232 -5.14 0.25 -0.45
N ILE A 233 -4.64 -0.75 0.27
CA ILE A 233 -3.24 -0.85 0.67
C ILE A 233 -2.51 -1.91 -0.17
N THR A 234 -1.23 -1.65 -0.46
CA THR A 234 -0.38 -2.57 -1.20
C THR A 234 0.45 -3.43 -0.26
N VAL A 235 0.90 -4.60 -0.75
CA VAL A 235 1.86 -5.44 -0.01
C VAL A 235 3.14 -4.67 0.30
N GLU A 236 3.57 -3.80 -0.62
CA GLU A 236 4.77 -2.99 -0.46
C GLU A 236 4.63 -1.99 0.69
N ALA A 237 3.52 -1.25 0.75
CA ALA A 237 3.24 -0.29 1.82
C ALA A 237 3.19 -0.98 3.20
N VAL A 238 2.50 -2.11 3.30
CA VAL A 238 2.50 -2.94 4.52
C VAL A 238 3.91 -3.37 4.91
N GLY A 239 4.71 -3.82 3.94
CA GLY A 239 6.10 -4.22 4.19
C GLY A 239 6.98 -3.07 4.68
N THR A 240 6.80 -1.87 4.13
CA THR A 240 7.55 -0.69 4.56
C THR A 240 7.19 -0.30 6.00
N LEU A 241 5.90 -0.26 6.35
CA LEU A 241 5.46 0.01 7.72
C LEU A 241 6.00 -1.01 8.72
N LEU A 242 5.92 -2.29 8.38
CA LEU A 242 6.39 -3.37 9.24
C LEU A 242 7.90 -3.30 9.46
N ARG A 243 8.69 -3.08 8.41
CA ARG A 243 10.15 -2.90 8.53
C ARG A 243 10.52 -1.66 9.33
N ALA A 244 9.80 -0.55 9.15
CA ALA A 244 10.00 0.65 9.94
C ALA A 244 9.75 0.42 11.44
N ALA A 245 8.81 -0.47 11.78
CA ALA A 245 8.54 -0.91 13.15
C ALA A 245 9.46 -2.04 13.66
N GLY A 246 10.46 -2.46 12.89
CA GLY A 246 11.43 -3.47 13.29
C GLY A 246 11.04 -4.93 13.02
N TRP A 247 10.00 -5.18 12.23
CA TRP A 247 9.65 -6.52 11.78
C TRP A 247 10.46 -6.94 10.55
N ASN A 248 10.89 -8.20 10.51
CA ASN A 248 11.48 -8.80 9.31
C ASN A 248 10.35 -9.29 8.38
N ALA A 249 9.84 -8.36 7.57
CA ALA A 249 8.67 -8.59 6.72
C ALA A 249 9.05 -9.07 5.31
N LYS A 250 8.46 -10.20 4.91
CA LYS A 250 8.59 -10.75 3.55
C LYS A 250 7.24 -11.07 2.93
N HIS A 251 7.10 -10.83 1.63
CA HIS A 251 5.89 -11.22 0.91
C HIS A 251 5.99 -12.68 0.45
N VAL A 252 4.93 -13.46 0.69
CA VAL A 252 4.81 -14.83 0.19
C VAL A 252 3.45 -15.01 -0.51
N ARG A 253 3.40 -15.98 -1.42
CA ARG A 253 2.13 -16.34 -2.08
C ARG A 253 1.19 -16.97 -1.06
N ALA A 254 -0.11 -16.69 -1.19
CA ALA A 254 -1.13 -17.42 -0.43
C ALA A 254 -1.02 -18.93 -0.69
N SER A 255 -1.41 -19.75 0.30
CA SER A 255 -1.38 -21.23 0.26
C SER A 255 0.00 -21.90 0.23
N THR A 256 1.10 -21.15 0.34
CA THR A 256 2.42 -21.76 0.58
C THR A 256 2.57 -22.17 2.03
N ALA A 257 3.47 -23.13 2.29
CA ALA A 257 3.92 -23.44 3.64
C ALA A 257 4.60 -22.22 4.30
N ILE A 258 4.63 -22.20 5.63
CA ILE A 258 5.37 -21.19 6.39
C ILE A 258 6.85 -21.36 6.06
N SER A 259 7.49 -20.31 5.57
CA SER A 259 8.88 -20.39 5.11
C SER A 259 9.84 -20.22 6.29
N ALA A 260 11.08 -20.72 6.15
CA ALA A 260 12.19 -20.46 7.06
C ALA A 260 12.33 -18.97 7.37
N CYS A 261 12.73 -18.62 8.59
CA CYS A 261 12.85 -17.23 8.99
C CYS A 261 14.32 -16.85 9.05
N ASP A 262 14.62 -15.64 8.57
CA ASP A 262 15.98 -15.13 8.44
C ASP A 262 16.41 -14.32 9.67
N CYS A 263 15.78 -14.55 10.82
CA CYS A 263 16.33 -14.10 12.10
C CYS A 263 17.61 -14.90 12.32
N ALA A 264 18.78 -14.25 12.30
CA ALA A 264 20.04 -14.88 12.68
C ALA A 264 19.90 -15.53 14.07
N PRO A 265 20.53 -16.69 14.32
CA PRO A 265 20.59 -17.29 15.65
C PRO A 265 21.29 -16.37 16.67
#